data_AF-A0AAW2Z357-F1
#
_entry.id   AF-A0AAW2Z357-F1
#
_cell.length_a   1.000
_cell.length_b   1.000
_cell.length_c   1.000
_cell.angle_alpha   90.00
_cell.angle_beta   90.00
_cell.angle_gamma   90.00
#
_symmetry.space_group_name_H-M   'P 1'
#
loop_
_entity.id
_entity.type
_entity.pdbx_description
1 polymer ?
#
loop_
_entity_poly.entity_id
_entity_poly.type
_entity_poly.pdbx_seq_one_letter_code
_entity_poly.pdbx_strand_id
1 'polypeptide(L)'
;MIRSELSKYYKIRATTKKEEKADVIFPKTKLAFMITNIKDVPKSEHDGSIKDMAEFSASFQRSFVMVISSGQDHLLQNISQFQINLQQFNNYPEVLLCVDAVSCVSCMVELSKVDERSHITEAKEQEQLALLSSVDYIGTSVLKTIPGLSDHHADVLLQGMGSISNIIVTNCANKIRDKTSLDLKTATSVKNFFHQ
;
A
#
# COMPACT_ATOMS: atom_id res chain seq x y z
N MET A 1 -6.90 3.31 -31.52
CA MET A 1 -7.45 4.58 -30.99
C MET A 1 -6.90 4.87 -29.58
N ILE A 2 -7.14 4.03 -28.58
CA ILE A 2 -6.71 4.26 -27.18
C ILE A 2 -5.18 4.37 -27.00
N ARG A 3 -4.41 3.52 -27.69
CA ARG A 3 -2.93 3.61 -27.65
C ARG A 3 -2.39 4.95 -28.17
N SER A 4 -3.06 5.54 -29.17
CA SER A 4 -2.72 6.86 -29.69
C SER A 4 -3.01 7.95 -28.65
N GLU A 5 -4.13 7.84 -27.94
CA GLU A 5 -4.52 8.76 -26.88
C GLU A 5 -3.56 8.69 -25.67
N LEU A 6 -3.20 7.47 -25.22
CA LEU A 6 -2.24 7.24 -24.13
C LEU A 6 -0.86 7.83 -24.44
N SER A 7 -0.38 7.66 -25.67
CA SER A 7 0.89 8.24 -26.10
C SER A 7 0.80 9.77 -26.25
N LYS A 8 -0.30 10.28 -26.82
CA LYS A 8 -0.47 11.71 -27.16
C LYS A 8 -0.67 12.57 -25.92
N TYR A 9 -1.51 12.15 -24.99
CA TYR A 9 -1.90 12.98 -23.84
C TYR A 9 -1.12 12.66 -22.56
N TYR A 10 -0.63 11.42 -22.42
CA TYR A 10 -0.06 10.96 -21.15
C TYR A 10 1.39 10.46 -21.27
N LYS A 11 1.96 10.47 -22.49
CA LYS A 11 3.34 10.02 -22.78
C LYS A 11 3.65 8.60 -22.29
N ILE A 12 2.63 7.75 -22.15
CA ILE A 12 2.79 6.37 -21.71
C ILE A 12 3.31 5.54 -22.89
N ARG A 13 4.45 4.85 -22.70
CA ARG A 13 4.94 3.85 -23.67
C ARG A 13 4.04 2.61 -23.60
N ALA A 14 3.05 2.51 -24.47
CA ALA A 14 2.31 1.27 -24.69
C ALA A 14 3.25 0.25 -25.36
N THR A 15 3.55 -0.87 -24.69
CA THR A 15 4.33 -1.96 -25.28
C THR A 15 3.52 -2.69 -26.36
N THR A 16 4.16 -3.01 -27.48
CA THR A 16 3.53 -3.65 -28.65
C THR A 16 3.78 -5.15 -28.70
N LYS A 17 4.09 -5.80 -27.58
CA LYS A 17 4.31 -7.25 -27.58
C LYS A 17 2.99 -7.94 -27.89
N LYS A 18 2.91 -8.57 -29.07
CA LYS A 18 1.76 -9.33 -29.57
C LYS A 18 1.33 -10.49 -28.66
N GLU A 19 2.13 -10.82 -27.67
CA GLU A 19 1.94 -11.93 -26.72
C GLU A 19 1.27 -11.48 -25.41
N GLU A 20 1.08 -10.18 -25.18
CA GLU A 20 0.46 -9.65 -23.96
C GLU A 20 -1.07 -9.60 -24.15
N LYS A 21 -1.81 -10.36 -23.32
CA LYS A 21 -3.29 -10.36 -23.28
C LYS A 21 -3.88 -9.02 -22.78
N ALA A 22 -3.05 -8.11 -22.26
CA ALA A 22 -3.45 -6.76 -21.84
C ALA A 22 -3.18 -5.71 -22.93
N ASP A 23 -4.04 -4.69 -22.95
CA ASP A 23 -3.90 -3.54 -23.83
C ASP A 23 -2.93 -2.48 -23.28
N VAL A 24 -2.84 -2.39 -21.95
CA VAL A 24 -1.97 -1.44 -21.24
C VAL A 24 -1.45 -2.08 -19.96
N ILE A 25 -0.14 -1.97 -19.72
CA ILE A 25 0.50 -2.42 -18.49
C ILE A 25 1.31 -1.27 -17.90
N PHE A 26 1.14 -1.03 -16.60
CA PHE A 26 1.96 -0.14 -15.80
C PHE A 26 2.96 -1.00 -15.01
N PRO A 27 4.20 -1.17 -15.50
CA PRO A 27 5.13 -2.16 -14.93
C PRO A 27 5.58 -1.81 -13.51
N LYS A 28 5.63 -0.52 -13.16
CA LYS A 28 6.05 -0.07 -11.82
C LYS A 28 5.06 -0.48 -10.74
N THR A 29 3.77 -0.39 -11.02
CA THR A 29 2.67 -0.74 -10.10
C THR A 29 2.12 -2.14 -10.34
N LYS A 30 2.70 -2.90 -11.29
CA LYS A 30 2.18 -4.19 -11.75
C LYS A 30 0.67 -4.16 -12.00
N LEU A 31 0.21 -3.09 -12.64
CA LEU A 31 -1.21 -2.87 -12.91
C LEU A 31 -1.49 -3.10 -14.39
N ALA A 32 -2.53 -3.86 -14.70
CA ALA A 32 -2.89 -4.22 -16.07
C ALA A 32 -4.32 -3.81 -16.44
N PHE A 33 -4.50 -3.38 -17.69
CA PHE A 33 -5.79 -3.06 -18.27
C PHE A 33 -6.04 -3.85 -19.54
N MET A 34 -7.18 -4.52 -19.61
CA MET A 34 -7.74 -5.15 -20.80
C MET A 34 -8.93 -4.31 -21.25
N ILE A 35 -9.03 -3.99 -22.53
CA ILE A 35 -10.05 -3.07 -23.03
C ILE A 35 -10.94 -3.80 -24.02
N THR A 36 -12.25 -3.77 -23.77
CA THR A 36 -13.24 -4.44 -24.62
C THR A 36 -14.43 -3.53 -24.88
N ASN A 37 -15.13 -3.77 -25.98
CA ASN A 37 -16.43 -3.14 -26.23
C ASN A 37 -17.52 -3.95 -25.53
N ILE A 38 -18.59 -3.29 -25.08
CA ILE A 38 -19.72 -3.96 -24.43
C ILE A 38 -20.35 -5.07 -25.28
N LYS A 39 -20.27 -4.94 -26.61
CA LYS A 39 -20.77 -5.93 -27.58
C LYS A 39 -19.95 -7.22 -27.62
N ASP A 40 -18.69 -7.12 -27.23
CA ASP A 40 -17.70 -8.20 -27.27
C ASP A 40 -17.51 -8.85 -25.88
N VAL A 41 -18.30 -8.41 -24.88
CA VAL A 41 -18.27 -9.00 -23.54
C VAL A 41 -18.84 -10.43 -23.59
N PRO A 42 -18.09 -11.43 -23.11
CA PRO A 42 -18.55 -12.81 -23.03
C PRO A 42 -19.86 -12.94 -22.23
N LYS A 43 -20.83 -13.64 -22.80
CA LYS A 43 -22.16 -13.83 -22.18
C LYS A 43 -22.29 -15.14 -21.39
N SER A 44 -21.35 -16.06 -21.56
CA SER A 44 -21.37 -17.39 -20.94
C SER A 44 -20.12 -17.60 -20.10
N GLU A 45 -20.29 -18.28 -18.97
CA GLU A 45 -19.20 -18.71 -18.09
C GLU A 45 -18.25 -19.74 -18.73
N HIS A 46 -18.72 -20.44 -19.77
CA HIS A 46 -17.90 -21.42 -20.52
C HIS A 46 -17.08 -20.79 -21.65
N ASP A 47 -17.13 -19.47 -21.79
CA ASP A 47 -16.29 -18.78 -22.74
C ASP A 47 -14.82 -18.83 -22.27
N GLY A 48 -13.97 -19.49 -23.07
CA GLY A 48 -12.55 -19.63 -22.78
C GLY A 48 -11.85 -18.30 -22.55
N SER A 49 -12.39 -17.20 -23.11
CA SER A 49 -11.84 -15.87 -22.91
C SER A 49 -11.95 -15.38 -21.45
N ILE A 50 -12.97 -15.78 -20.69
CA ILE A 50 -13.13 -15.37 -19.27
C ILE A 50 -12.01 -15.99 -18.43
N LYS A 51 -11.81 -17.30 -18.60
CA LYS A 51 -10.73 -18.03 -17.93
C LYS A 51 -9.37 -17.46 -18.30
N ASP A 52 -9.16 -17.17 -19.58
CA ASP A 52 -7.92 -16.58 -20.08
C ASP A 52 -7.64 -15.19 -19.48
N MET A 53 -8.67 -14.36 -19.29
CA MET A 53 -8.55 -13.04 -18.64
C MET A 53 -8.21 -13.18 -17.15
N ALA A 54 -8.86 -14.11 -16.46
CA ALA A 54 -8.60 -14.36 -15.04
C ALA A 54 -7.19 -14.92 -14.78
N GLU A 55 -6.74 -15.90 -15.56
CA GLU A 55 -5.39 -16.46 -15.44
C GLU A 55 -4.30 -15.43 -15.71
N PHE A 56 -4.50 -14.56 -16.71
CA PHE A 56 -3.59 -13.46 -16.98
C PHE A 56 -3.54 -12.46 -15.82
N SER A 57 -4.72 -12.12 -15.27
CA SER A 57 -4.90 -11.18 -14.17
C SER A 57 -4.17 -11.60 -12.90
N ALA A 58 -4.02 -12.91 -12.66
CA ALA A 58 -3.30 -13.45 -11.51
C ALA A 58 -1.79 -13.11 -11.49
N SER A 59 -1.22 -12.67 -12.62
CA SER A 59 0.19 -12.24 -12.69
C SER A 59 0.43 -10.79 -12.25
N PHE A 60 -0.65 -10.05 -11.98
CA PHE A 60 -0.63 -8.63 -11.65
C PHE A 60 -1.14 -8.40 -10.23
N GLN A 61 -0.69 -7.30 -9.62
CA GLN A 61 -1.17 -6.93 -8.29
C GLN A 61 -2.64 -6.49 -8.35
N ARG A 62 -2.97 -5.74 -9.39
CA ARG A 62 -4.34 -5.37 -9.74
C ARG A 62 -4.51 -5.39 -11.24
N SER A 63 -5.71 -5.77 -11.67
CA SER A 63 -6.05 -5.86 -13.09
C SER A 63 -7.49 -5.41 -13.30
N PHE A 64 -7.73 -4.83 -14.47
CA PHE A 64 -9.02 -4.25 -14.81
C PHE A 64 -9.45 -4.65 -16.22
N VAL A 65 -10.74 -4.93 -16.39
CA VAL A 65 -11.40 -4.99 -17.69
C VAL A 65 -12.19 -3.69 -17.89
N MET A 66 -11.73 -2.86 -18.82
CA MET A 66 -12.36 -1.61 -19.20
C MET A 66 -13.37 -1.88 -20.32
N VAL A 67 -14.66 -1.78 -20.02
CA VAL A 67 -15.76 -2.03 -20.95
C VAL A 67 -16.27 -0.71 -21.51
N ILE A 68 -16.10 -0.48 -22.81
CA ILE A 68 -16.58 0.73 -23.48
C ILE A 68 -18.03 0.52 -23.96
N SER A 69 -18.93 1.41 -23.58
CA SER A 69 -20.35 1.39 -23.97
C SER A 69 -20.83 2.77 -24.41
N SER A 70 -21.45 2.87 -25.59
CA SER A 70 -21.91 4.12 -26.19
C SER A 70 -23.28 4.63 -25.66
N GLY A 71 -23.68 4.24 -24.44
CA GLY A 71 -24.79 4.86 -23.72
C GLY A 71 -26.21 4.46 -24.15
N GLN A 72 -26.36 3.56 -25.12
CA GLN A 72 -27.56 2.72 -25.18
C GLN A 72 -27.23 1.45 -24.41
N ASP A 73 -28.24 0.72 -23.90
CA ASP A 73 -28.25 -0.75 -23.94
C ASP A 73 -28.79 -1.44 -22.67
N HIS A 74 -29.82 -2.22 -22.96
CA HIS A 74 -30.24 -3.48 -22.34
C HIS A 74 -29.08 -4.49 -22.11
N LEU A 75 -27.87 -4.21 -22.61
CA LEU A 75 -26.64 -4.99 -22.43
C LEU A 75 -25.92 -4.70 -21.11
N LEU A 76 -26.33 -3.69 -20.33
CA LEU A 76 -25.79 -3.47 -18.97
C LEU A 76 -26.01 -4.68 -18.04
N GLN A 77 -27.10 -5.43 -18.24
CA GLN A 77 -27.34 -6.69 -17.52
C GLN A 77 -26.25 -7.74 -17.81
N ASN A 78 -25.66 -7.73 -19.01
CA ASN A 78 -24.58 -8.65 -19.36
C ASN A 78 -23.29 -8.36 -18.61
N ILE A 79 -23.06 -7.09 -18.20
CA ILE A 79 -21.86 -6.71 -17.47
C ILE A 79 -21.91 -7.24 -16.04
N SER A 80 -23.07 -7.15 -15.37
CA SER A 80 -23.25 -7.73 -14.04
C SER A 80 -22.99 -9.24 -14.07
N GLN A 81 -23.54 -9.95 -15.05
CA GLN A 81 -23.30 -11.39 -15.20
C GLN A 81 -21.82 -11.69 -15.51
N PHE A 82 -21.19 -10.91 -16.39
CA PHE A 82 -19.78 -11.04 -16.71
C PHE A 82 -18.88 -10.85 -15.48
N GLN A 83 -19.18 -9.86 -14.63
CA GLN A 83 -18.47 -9.63 -13.38
C GLN A 83 -18.66 -10.78 -12.38
N ILE A 84 -19.88 -11.33 -12.27
CA ILE A 84 -20.14 -12.53 -11.47
C ILE A 84 -19.33 -13.72 -11.96
N ASN A 85 -19.25 -13.92 -13.28
CA ASN A 85 -18.48 -15.02 -13.86
C ASN A 85 -16.97 -14.87 -13.58
N LEU A 86 -16.44 -13.65 -13.65
CA LEU A 86 -15.03 -13.37 -13.29
C LEU A 86 -14.77 -13.61 -11.81
N GLN A 87 -15.71 -13.28 -10.92
CA GLN A 87 -15.59 -13.46 -9.47
C GLN A 87 -15.40 -14.92 -9.01
N GLN A 88 -15.67 -15.90 -9.88
CA GLN A 88 -15.44 -17.31 -9.59
C GLN A 88 -13.94 -17.68 -9.53
N PHE A 89 -13.06 -16.81 -10.05
CA PHE A 89 -11.62 -17.04 -10.10
C PHE A 89 -10.89 -16.33 -8.95
N ASN A 90 -9.88 -17.00 -8.38
CA ASN A 90 -8.97 -16.34 -7.44
C ASN A 90 -8.15 -15.29 -8.19
N ASN A 91 -8.17 -14.04 -7.71
CA ASN A 91 -7.54 -12.87 -8.33
C ASN A 91 -8.12 -12.51 -9.71
N TYR A 92 -9.43 -12.23 -9.73
CA TYR A 92 -10.14 -11.77 -10.92
C TYR A 92 -9.93 -10.27 -11.19
N PRO A 93 -9.98 -9.83 -12.46
CA PRO A 93 -9.89 -8.43 -12.81
C PRO A 93 -11.19 -7.68 -12.45
N GLU A 94 -11.05 -6.46 -11.96
CA GLU A 94 -12.17 -5.56 -11.69
C GLU A 94 -12.77 -5.04 -13.01
N VAL A 95 -14.10 -5.05 -13.14
CA VAL A 95 -14.77 -4.58 -14.36
C VAL A 95 -15.18 -3.12 -14.19
N LEU A 96 -14.75 -2.25 -15.11
CA LEU A 96 -15.09 -0.83 -15.11
C LEU A 96 -15.74 -0.42 -16.42
N LEU A 97 -16.88 0.26 -16.32
CA LEU A 97 -17.60 0.78 -17.47
C LEU A 97 -17.08 2.16 -17.86
N CYS A 98 -16.84 2.36 -19.15
CA CYS A 98 -16.44 3.64 -19.74
C CYS A 98 -17.40 4.04 -20.86
N VAL A 99 -17.77 5.30 -20.93
CA VAL A 99 -18.70 5.80 -21.96
C VAL A 99 -18.02 5.97 -23.33
N ASP A 100 -16.70 6.15 -23.32
CA ASP A 100 -15.89 6.27 -24.53
C ASP A 100 -14.41 5.95 -24.23
N ALA A 101 -13.59 5.99 -25.28
CA ALA A 101 -12.15 5.77 -25.20
C ALA A 101 -11.43 6.84 -24.36
N VAL A 102 -11.91 8.09 -24.35
CA VAL A 102 -11.27 9.19 -23.62
C VAL A 102 -11.45 9.00 -22.12
N SER A 103 -12.67 8.64 -21.71
CA SER A 103 -13.04 8.30 -20.34
C SER A 103 -12.28 7.08 -19.85
N CYS A 104 -12.13 6.06 -20.72
CA CYS A 104 -11.31 4.90 -20.43
C CYS A 104 -9.86 5.29 -20.13
N VAL A 105 -9.25 6.15 -20.96
CA VAL A 105 -7.88 6.62 -20.74
C VAL A 105 -7.76 7.43 -19.45
N SER A 106 -8.68 8.37 -19.21
CA SER A 106 -8.68 9.16 -17.98
C SER A 106 -8.77 8.27 -16.73
N CYS A 107 -9.63 7.26 -16.76
CA CYS A 107 -9.80 6.31 -15.67
C CYS A 107 -8.51 5.52 -15.41
N MET A 108 -7.87 4.98 -16.46
CA MET A 108 -6.61 4.23 -16.32
C MET A 108 -5.51 5.07 -15.66
N VAL A 109 -5.41 6.34 -16.01
CA VAL A 109 -4.39 7.26 -15.46
C VAL A 109 -4.68 7.63 -14.01
N GLU A 110 -5.94 7.85 -13.64
CA GLU A 110 -6.28 8.11 -12.24
C GLU A 110 -6.04 6.87 -11.38
N LEU A 111 -6.39 5.68 -11.86
CA LEU A 111 -6.12 4.42 -11.16
C LEU A 111 -4.61 4.18 -10.98
N SER A 112 -3.79 4.46 -12.00
CA SER A 112 -2.34 4.30 -11.87
C SER A 112 -1.75 5.24 -10.80
N LYS A 113 -2.27 6.48 -10.69
CA LYS A 113 -1.84 7.44 -9.65
C LYS A 113 -2.24 6.99 -8.25
N VAL A 114 -3.44 6.41 -8.10
CA VAL A 114 -3.92 5.90 -6.81
C VAL A 114 -3.04 4.75 -6.35
N ASP A 115 -2.72 3.80 -7.24
CA ASP A 115 -1.85 2.67 -6.92
C ASP A 115 -0.39 3.10 -6.66
N GLU A 116 0.13 4.11 -7.37
CA GLU A 116 1.44 4.67 -7.04
C GLU A 116 1.47 5.27 -5.62
N ARG A 117 0.37 5.90 -5.18
CA ARG A 117 0.27 6.47 -3.83
C ARG A 117 0.12 5.39 -2.76
N SER A 118 -0.66 4.34 -3.00
CA SER A 118 -0.82 3.24 -2.03
C SER A 118 0.51 2.55 -1.75
N HIS A 119 1.30 2.27 -2.78
CA HIS A 119 2.64 1.70 -2.62
C HIS A 119 3.58 2.57 -1.77
N ILE A 120 3.50 3.90 -1.91
CA ILE A 120 4.30 4.83 -1.09
C ILE A 120 3.84 4.80 0.36
N THR A 121 2.53 4.72 0.60
CA THR A 121 1.96 4.65 1.95
C THR A 121 2.31 3.34 2.64
N GLU A 122 2.13 2.20 1.96
CA GLU A 122 2.50 0.88 2.50
C GLU A 122 3.99 0.79 2.85
N ALA A 123 4.87 1.33 2.00
CA ALA A 123 6.30 1.37 2.27
C ALA A 123 6.64 2.21 3.52
N LYS A 124 5.98 3.35 3.70
CA LYS A 124 6.15 4.20 4.89
C LYS A 124 5.59 3.57 6.16
N GLU A 125 4.46 2.88 6.06
CA GLU A 125 3.86 2.17 7.19
C GLU A 125 4.72 0.98 7.62
N GLN A 126 5.28 0.23 6.66
CA GLN A 126 6.25 -0.84 6.96
C GLN A 126 7.54 -0.29 7.58
N GLU A 127 8.03 0.87 7.11
CA GLU A 127 9.18 1.54 7.71
C GLU A 127 8.88 2.04 9.14
N GLN A 128 7.71 2.63 9.37
CA GLN A 128 7.26 3.02 10.72
C GLN A 128 7.05 1.82 11.63
N LEU A 129 6.47 0.72 11.15
CA LEU A 129 6.31 -0.51 11.91
C LEU A 129 7.66 -1.15 12.23
N ALA A 130 8.61 -1.12 11.30
CA ALA A 130 9.99 -1.57 11.55
C ALA A 130 10.65 -0.71 12.65
N LEU A 131 10.50 0.62 12.59
CA LEU A 131 11.00 1.53 13.62
C LEU A 131 10.35 1.29 14.99
N LEU A 132 9.02 1.15 15.03
CA LEU A 132 8.25 0.85 16.26
C LEU A 132 8.52 -0.54 16.81
N SER A 133 8.95 -1.49 15.97
CA SER A 133 9.32 -2.85 16.39
C SER A 133 10.72 -2.91 17.04
N SER A 134 11.52 -1.85 16.93
CA SER A 134 12.79 -1.77 17.66
C SER A 134 12.50 -1.48 19.14
N VAL A 135 12.87 -2.43 20.01
CA VAL A 135 12.71 -2.34 21.47
C VAL A 135 13.36 -1.06 22.03
N ASP A 136 14.42 -0.59 21.38
CA ASP A 136 15.15 0.62 21.73
C ASP A 136 14.33 1.90 21.45
N TYR A 137 13.53 1.95 20.38
CA TYR A 137 12.70 3.12 20.07
C TYR A 137 11.53 3.28 21.05
N ILE A 138 10.89 2.18 21.45
CA ILE A 138 9.85 2.20 22.48
C ILE A 138 10.47 2.63 23.82
N GLY A 139 11.65 2.12 24.16
CA GLY A 139 12.39 2.54 25.35
C GLY A 139 12.67 4.02 25.41
N THR A 140 13.18 4.55 24.30
CA THR A 140 13.57 5.96 24.24
C THR A 140 12.32 6.85 24.30
N SER A 141 11.24 6.46 23.61
CA SER A 141 9.97 7.19 23.62
C SER A 141 9.33 7.26 25.01
N VAL A 142 9.36 6.16 25.78
CA VAL A 142 8.86 6.15 27.17
C VAL A 142 9.68 7.07 28.06
N LEU A 143 11.01 7.03 27.96
CA LEU A 143 11.88 7.87 28.78
C LEU A 143 11.77 9.37 28.45
N LYS A 144 11.48 9.72 27.19
CA LYS A 144 11.22 11.12 26.79
C LYS A 144 9.96 11.72 27.44
N THR A 145 9.07 10.91 28.00
CA THR A 145 7.90 11.43 28.75
C THR A 145 8.28 12.01 30.12
N ILE A 146 9.52 11.75 30.59
CA ILE A 146 10.02 12.27 31.85
C ILE A 146 10.35 13.76 31.68
N PRO A 147 9.70 14.67 32.42
CA PRO A 147 9.94 16.11 32.28
C PRO A 147 11.40 16.49 32.53
N GLY A 148 12.00 17.21 31.58
CA GLY A 148 13.40 17.66 31.66
C GLY A 148 14.44 16.62 31.22
N LEU A 149 14.01 15.47 30.71
CA LEU A 149 14.91 14.48 30.12
C LEU A 149 15.15 14.80 28.63
N SER A 150 16.42 14.82 28.21
CA SER A 150 16.79 14.99 26.80
C SER A 150 16.86 13.63 26.10
N ASP A 151 16.88 13.65 24.77
CA ASP A 151 17.09 12.44 23.96
C ASP A 151 18.37 11.70 24.35
N HIS A 152 19.46 12.45 24.53
CA HIS A 152 20.73 11.91 24.96
C HIS A 152 20.65 11.23 26.35
N HIS A 153 19.89 11.79 27.29
CA HIS A 153 19.70 11.18 28.61
C HIS A 153 18.92 9.87 28.52
N ALA A 154 17.91 9.78 27.65
CA ALA A 154 17.16 8.55 27.42
C ALA A 154 18.04 7.43 26.86
N ASP A 155 18.92 7.75 25.90
CA ASP A 155 19.86 6.79 25.34
C ASP A 155 20.86 6.28 26.39
N VAL A 156 21.44 7.20 27.17
CA VAL A 156 22.41 6.85 28.24
C VAL A 156 21.75 5.99 29.32
N LEU A 157 20.47 6.22 29.63
CA LEU A 157 19.70 5.38 30.55
C LEU A 157 19.49 3.96 30.02
N LEU A 158 19.07 3.82 28.77
CA LEU A 158 18.85 2.50 28.16
C LEU A 158 20.15 1.72 28.03
N GLN A 159 21.24 2.39 27.62
CA GLN A 159 22.56 1.77 27.53
C GLN A 159 23.10 1.33 28.90
N GLY A 160 23.02 2.20 29.91
CA GLY A 160 23.59 1.92 31.24
C GLY A 160 22.75 0.94 32.07
N MET A 161 21.43 0.94 31.89
CA MET A 161 20.51 0.09 32.66
C MET A 161 20.11 -1.18 31.90
N GLY A 162 20.34 -1.23 30.59
CA GLY A 162 20.10 -2.38 29.71
C GLY A 162 18.64 -2.62 29.33
N SER A 163 17.67 -2.09 30.09
CA SER A 163 16.25 -2.16 29.75
C SER A 163 15.43 -1.12 30.52
N ILE A 164 14.26 -0.77 29.99
CA ILE A 164 13.28 0.07 30.69
C ILE A 164 12.87 -0.57 32.02
N SER A 165 12.65 -1.88 32.04
CA SER A 165 12.24 -2.59 33.27
C SER A 165 13.26 -2.39 34.39
N ASN A 166 14.56 -2.43 34.07
CA ASN A 166 15.62 -2.17 35.05
C ASN A 166 15.60 -0.72 35.55
N ILE A 167 15.23 0.24 34.71
CA ILE A 167 15.04 1.64 35.11
C ILE A 167 13.85 1.75 36.07
N ILE A 168 12.70 1.18 35.71
CA ILE A 168 11.44 1.23 36.48
C ILE A 168 11.59 0.59 37.86
N VAL A 169 12.31 -0.54 37.99
CA VAL A 169 12.46 -1.21 39.30
C VAL A 169 13.53 -0.59 40.18
N THR A 170 14.35 0.34 39.66
CA THR A 170 15.44 0.94 40.41
C THR A 170 14.96 2.14 41.22
N ASN A 171 14.62 1.88 42.48
CA ASN A 171 14.14 2.88 43.43
C ASN A 171 15.24 3.78 44.07
N CYS A 172 16.49 3.65 43.64
CA CYS A 172 17.64 4.35 44.20
C CYS A 172 18.32 5.23 43.16
N ALA A 173 18.24 6.55 43.33
CA ALA A 173 18.81 7.52 42.40
C ALA A 173 20.33 7.39 42.26
N ASN A 174 21.05 7.07 43.35
CA ASN A 174 22.50 6.81 43.29
C ASN A 174 22.81 5.61 42.41
N LYS A 175 22.01 4.54 42.45
CA LYS A 175 22.21 3.36 41.61
C LYS A 175 21.97 3.65 40.13
N ILE A 176 21.00 4.50 39.80
CA ILE A 176 20.81 4.99 38.42
C ILE A 176 22.05 5.78 37.99
N ARG A 177 22.51 6.72 38.80
CA ARG A 177 23.70 7.56 38.54
C ARG A 177 25.01 6.77 38.47
N ASP A 178 25.14 5.68 39.21
CA ASP A 178 26.38 4.89 39.18
C ASP A 178 26.44 3.97 37.95
N LYS A 179 25.26 3.59 37.41
CA LYS A 179 25.15 2.79 36.18
C LYS A 179 25.04 3.62 34.91
N THR A 180 24.72 4.90 35.02
CA THR A 180 24.50 5.81 33.89
C THR A 180 25.32 7.07 34.11
N SER A 181 25.91 7.65 33.09
CA SER A 181 26.73 8.88 33.24
C SER A 181 25.89 10.16 33.50
N LEU A 182 24.69 10.02 34.06
CA LEU A 182 23.80 11.12 34.40
C LEU A 182 24.23 11.82 35.69
N ASP A 183 23.85 13.08 35.84
CA ASP A 183 24.01 13.81 37.10
C ASP A 183 22.96 13.37 38.14
N LEU A 184 23.25 13.63 39.43
CA LEU A 184 22.38 13.19 40.53
C LEU A 184 20.98 13.81 40.47
N LYS A 185 20.84 15.04 39.96
CA LYS A 185 19.54 15.72 39.86
C LYS A 185 18.68 15.02 38.82
N THR A 186 19.23 14.74 37.64
CA THR A 186 18.53 14.00 36.57
C THR A 186 18.17 12.58 37.01
N ALA A 187 19.10 11.85 37.65
CA ALA A 187 18.83 10.51 38.18
C ALA A 187 17.72 10.52 39.26
N THR A 188 17.67 11.57 40.08
CA THR A 188 16.61 11.75 41.09
C THR A 188 15.26 12.01 40.41
N SER A 189 15.20 12.83 39.36
CA SER A 189 13.98 13.05 38.58
C SER A 189 13.44 11.76 37.96
N VAL A 190 14.32 10.93 37.39
CA VAL A 190 13.93 9.63 36.82
C VAL A 190 13.38 8.69 37.90
N LYS A 191 14.07 8.57 39.04
CA LYS A 191 13.59 7.77 40.18
C LYS A 191 12.23 8.26 40.68
N ASN A 192 12.03 9.57 40.74
CA ASN A 192 10.80 10.17 41.24
C ASN A 192 9.64 9.96 40.28
N PHE A 193 9.87 10.00 38.97
CA PHE A 193 8.84 9.76 37.97
C PHE A 193 8.18 8.37 38.09
N PHE A 194 8.93 7.32 38.44
CA PHE A 194 8.40 5.96 38.55
C PHE A 194 7.96 5.55 39.97
N HIS A 195 8.31 6.30 41.01
CA HIS A 195 8.15 5.88 42.42
C HIS A 195 7.63 6.97 43.37
N GLN A 196 7.11 8.09 42.86
CA GLN A 196 6.29 9.02 43.65
C GLN A 196 4.83 8.62 43.53
#